data_AF-A0A2M7L1D2-F1
#
_entry.id   AF-A0A2M7L1D2-F1
#
_cell.length_a   1.000
_cell.length_b   1.000
_cell.length_c   1.000
_cell.angle_alpha   90.00
_cell.angle_beta   90.00
_cell.angle_gamma   90.00
#
_symmetry.space_group_name_H-M   'P 1'
#
loop_
_entity.id
_entity.type
_entity.pdbx_description
1 polymer ?
#
loop_
_entity_poly.entity_id
_entity_poly.type
_entity_poly.pdbx_seq_one_letter_code
_entity_poly.pdbx_strand_id
1 'polypeptide(L)'
;MTVPPSGASPIAIPKHDRPEHPLIRLSNEARSVLLRVTRGCNWNRCRFCGIYSHFGQPQFEIRPVDEVKRDLDLALRPWTTRARHAFYGDADPLILRPERFVEITQHLCATFPNLERLTCYGRAATAWVRRKHLSELAAAGLTRVHVGLESGDDKLLAFHDKGVTQARHIEAGRALREAGIELSHYVLLGMGGADREAVLGEIDAFLALPDAEKERVYAKPSGI
;
A
#
# COMPACT_ATOMS: atom_id res chain seq x y z
N MET A 1 31.04 31.36 -21.95
CA MET A 1 29.93 30.88 -21.09
C MET A 1 30.54 30.07 -19.96
N THR A 2 30.59 30.65 -18.77
CA THR A 2 31.17 30.03 -17.57
C THR A 2 30.18 29.04 -16.96
N VAL A 3 30.61 27.80 -16.77
CA VAL A 3 29.85 26.77 -16.05
C VAL A 3 29.73 27.20 -14.58
N PRO A 4 28.53 27.18 -13.96
CA PRO A 4 28.39 27.54 -12.55
C PRO A 4 29.11 26.49 -11.68
N PRO A 5 29.69 26.88 -10.53
CA PRO A 5 30.45 25.97 -9.70
C PRO A 5 29.55 24.85 -9.12
N SER A 6 29.98 23.60 -9.29
CA SER A 6 29.37 22.43 -8.66
C SER A 6 29.66 22.45 -7.16
N GLY A 7 28.78 23.09 -6.39
CA GLY A 7 28.98 23.22 -4.94
C GLY A 7 27.79 23.72 -4.14
N ALA A 8 26.62 23.94 -4.75
CA ALA A 8 25.42 24.18 -3.96
C ALA A 8 24.99 22.85 -3.31
N SER A 9 25.33 22.68 -2.03
CA SER A 9 24.65 21.72 -1.17
C SER A 9 23.14 21.91 -1.39
N PRO A 10 22.35 20.85 -1.68
CA PRO A 10 20.92 21.02 -1.86
C PRO A 10 20.40 21.72 -0.62
N ILE A 11 19.72 22.87 -0.81
CA ILE A 11 19.13 23.65 0.28
C ILE A 11 18.43 22.66 1.20
N ALA A 12 18.98 22.46 2.40
CA ALA A 12 18.48 21.46 3.33
C ALA A 12 17.12 21.96 3.84
N ILE A 13 16.04 21.49 3.22
CA ILE A 13 14.69 21.79 3.67
C ILE A 13 14.56 21.23 5.11
N PRO A 14 14.20 22.07 6.10
CA PRO A 14 14.02 21.62 7.48
C PRO A 14 13.10 20.40 7.55
N LYS A 15 13.34 19.49 8.50
CA LYS A 15 12.55 18.25 8.63
C LYS A 15 11.04 18.52 8.77
N HIS A 16 10.66 19.67 9.33
CA HIS A 16 9.27 20.09 9.50
C HIS A 16 8.60 20.56 8.17
N ASP A 17 9.38 20.89 7.15
CA ASP A 17 8.89 21.47 5.89
C ASP A 17 8.93 20.47 4.72
N ARG A 18 9.10 19.17 5.04
CA ARG A 18 9.07 18.08 4.06
C ARG A 18 7.97 17.07 4.40
N PRO A 19 7.22 16.58 3.39
CA PRO A 19 6.24 15.53 3.61
C PRO A 19 6.88 14.27 4.20
N GLU A 20 6.16 13.58 5.09
CA GLU A 20 6.57 12.28 5.58
C GLU A 20 6.26 11.20 4.53
N HIS A 21 7.30 10.51 4.06
CA HIS A 21 7.16 9.46 3.04
C HIS A 21 7.01 8.06 3.68
N PRO A 22 6.23 7.16 3.04
CA PRO A 22 6.12 5.79 3.51
C PRO A 22 7.47 5.05 3.42
N LEU A 23 7.69 4.08 4.31
CA LEU A 23 8.94 3.31 4.33
C LEU A 23 9.03 2.32 3.17
N ILE A 24 7.89 1.85 2.69
CA ILE A 24 7.80 0.87 1.61
C ILE A 24 7.01 1.50 0.46
N ARG A 25 7.54 1.37 -0.76
CA ARG A 25 6.87 1.82 -1.98
C ARG A 25 7.00 0.77 -3.07
N LEU A 26 5.88 0.39 -3.69
CA LEU A 26 5.89 -0.48 -4.86
C LEU A 26 6.47 0.26 -6.08
N SER A 27 7.14 -0.47 -6.96
CA SER A 27 7.74 0.06 -8.19
C SER A 27 6.69 0.72 -9.10
N ASN A 28 5.49 0.14 -9.19
CA ASN A 28 4.37 0.66 -9.98
C ASN A 28 3.76 1.96 -9.41
N GLU A 29 4.09 2.35 -8.17
CA GLU A 29 3.67 3.61 -7.55
C GLU A 29 4.78 4.68 -7.59
N ALA A 30 5.83 4.50 -8.39
CA ALA A 30 6.97 5.42 -8.46
C ALA A 30 6.61 6.85 -8.89
N ARG A 31 5.50 7.03 -9.62
CA ARG A 31 5.00 8.33 -10.10
C ARG A 31 3.79 8.86 -9.32
N SER A 32 3.43 8.19 -8.23
CA SER A 32 2.27 8.55 -7.41
C SER A 32 2.65 9.61 -6.37
N VAL A 33 1.71 10.47 -6.00
CA VAL A 33 1.80 11.26 -4.77
C VAL A 33 1.84 10.27 -3.61
N LEU A 34 2.96 10.22 -2.90
CA LEU A 34 3.16 9.28 -1.79
C LEU A 34 2.67 9.93 -0.51
N LEU A 35 1.65 9.34 0.08
CA LEU A 35 1.11 9.79 1.35
C LEU A 35 1.27 8.69 2.40
N ARG A 36 1.85 9.06 3.52
CA ARG A 36 1.92 8.20 4.69
C ARG A 36 0.71 8.51 5.57
N VAL A 37 -0.23 7.59 5.72
CA VAL A 37 -1.43 7.80 6.57
C VAL A 37 -1.38 7.02 7.89
N THR A 38 -0.51 6.01 7.94
CA THR A 38 -0.16 5.26 9.14
C THR A 38 1.36 5.22 9.27
N ARG A 39 1.86 5.02 10.49
CA ARG A 39 3.26 4.68 10.74
C ARG A 39 3.32 3.26 11.28
N GLY A 40 4.28 2.48 10.82
CA GLY A 40 4.47 1.11 11.31
C GLY A 40 3.48 0.11 10.73
N CYS A 41 3.37 -1.04 11.39
CA CYS A 41 2.42 -2.11 11.07
C CYS A 41 1.55 -2.44 12.28
N ASN A 42 0.23 -2.39 12.13
CA ASN A 42 -0.75 -2.76 13.15
C ASN A 42 -0.67 -4.23 13.57
N TRP A 43 -0.06 -5.08 12.73
CA TRP A 43 0.15 -6.49 13.03
C TRP A 43 1.56 -6.78 13.54
N ASN A 44 2.59 -6.33 12.82
CA ASN A 44 4.03 -6.43 13.13
C ASN A 44 4.54 -7.76 13.74
N ARG A 45 3.88 -8.89 13.46
CA ARG A 45 4.25 -10.22 13.96
C ARG A 45 4.65 -11.23 12.88
N CYS A 46 4.52 -10.87 11.60
CA CYS A 46 4.87 -11.79 10.52
C CYS A 46 6.36 -12.17 10.62
N ARG A 47 6.67 -13.47 10.72
CA ARG A 47 8.05 -13.95 10.93
C ARG A 47 9.02 -13.53 9.83
N PHE A 48 8.54 -13.43 8.60
CA PHE A 48 9.34 -13.00 7.44
C PHE A 48 9.51 -11.48 7.34
N CYS A 49 8.74 -10.67 8.08
CA CYS A 49 8.70 -9.22 7.90
C CYS A 49 9.24 -8.50 9.14
N GLY A 50 10.42 -7.91 9.02
CA GLY A 50 11.04 -7.09 10.08
C GLY A 50 11.20 -5.61 9.74
N ILE A 51 10.60 -5.15 8.64
CA ILE A 51 10.97 -3.87 8.00
C ILE A 51 10.75 -2.64 8.89
N TYR A 52 9.60 -2.54 9.55
CA TYR A 52 9.27 -1.40 10.41
C TYR A 52 10.19 -1.33 11.64
N SER A 53 10.44 -2.47 12.28
CA SER A 53 11.40 -2.59 13.38
C SER A 53 12.83 -2.25 12.93
N HIS A 54 13.24 -2.73 11.75
CA HIS A 54 14.56 -2.46 11.18
C HIS A 54 14.79 -0.96 10.92
N PHE A 55 13.78 -0.25 10.47
CA PHE A 55 13.83 1.21 10.26
C PHE A 55 13.52 2.03 11.52
N GLY A 56 13.49 1.41 12.70
CA GLY A 56 13.30 2.11 13.98
C GLY A 56 11.87 2.63 14.22
N GLN A 57 10.87 2.06 13.53
CA GLN A 57 9.47 2.44 13.66
C GLN A 57 8.57 1.24 13.99
N PRO A 58 8.88 0.47 15.05
CA PRO A 58 8.15 -0.76 15.40
C PRO A 58 6.73 -0.49 15.94
N GLN A 59 6.46 0.74 16.38
CA GLN A 59 5.17 1.12 16.94
C GLN A 59 4.20 1.51 15.82
N PHE A 60 2.98 1.00 15.92
CA PHE A 60 1.90 1.37 15.01
C PHE A 60 1.21 2.64 15.49
N GLU A 61 0.98 3.55 14.55
CA GLU A 61 0.24 4.79 14.80
C GLU A 61 -0.64 5.14 13.59
N ILE A 62 -1.87 5.57 13.85
CA ILE A 62 -2.68 6.25 12.84
C ILE A 62 -2.35 7.74 12.92
N ARG A 63 -1.86 8.32 11.83
CA ARG A 63 -1.46 9.73 11.82
C ARG A 63 -2.66 10.66 12.02
N PRO A 64 -2.50 11.79 12.71
CA PRO A 64 -3.53 12.83 12.76
C PRO A 64 -3.86 13.33 11.35
N VAL A 65 -5.16 13.55 11.07
CA VAL A 65 -5.61 13.99 9.74
C VAL A 65 -4.94 15.31 9.33
N ASP A 66 -4.80 16.26 10.26
CA ASP A 66 -4.19 17.56 9.99
C ASP A 66 -2.71 17.47 9.61
N GLU A 67 -1.96 16.51 10.18
CA GLU A 67 -0.57 16.26 9.76
C GLU A 67 -0.52 15.71 8.34
N VAL A 68 -1.42 14.80 8.01
CA VAL A 68 -1.50 14.19 6.67
C VAL A 68 -1.90 15.25 5.62
N LYS A 69 -2.85 16.13 5.94
CA LYS A 69 -3.24 17.25 5.07
C LYS A 69 -2.09 18.23 4.86
N ARG A 70 -1.37 18.57 5.93
CA ARG A 70 -0.15 19.40 5.84
C ARG A 70 0.89 18.77 4.91
N ASP A 71 1.12 17.47 5.00
CA ASP A 71 2.05 16.76 4.11
C ASP A 71 1.59 16.80 2.65
N LEU A 72 0.28 16.71 2.39
CA LEU A 72 -0.27 16.88 1.03
C LEU A 72 -0.02 18.28 0.48
N ASP A 73 -0.22 19.31 1.31
CA ASP A 73 0.02 20.70 0.92
C ASP A 73 1.51 20.96 0.66
N LEU A 74 2.39 20.35 1.47
CA LEU A 74 3.84 20.37 1.27
C LEU A 74 4.28 19.52 0.07
N ALA A 75 3.51 18.51 -0.33
CA ALA A 75 3.78 17.72 -1.53
C ALA A 75 3.40 18.47 -2.81
N LEU A 76 2.52 19.48 -2.73
CA LEU A 76 2.18 20.32 -3.87
C LEU A 76 3.36 21.23 -4.23
N ARG A 77 3.96 20.97 -5.38
CA ARG A 77 5.11 21.65 -5.96
C ARG A 77 4.93 21.72 -7.47
N PRO A 78 5.60 22.64 -8.19
CA PRO A 78 5.46 22.77 -9.64
C PRO A 78 5.62 21.44 -10.40
N TRP A 79 6.51 20.55 -9.96
CA TRP A 79 6.75 19.24 -10.56
C TRP A 79 5.75 18.14 -10.16
N THR A 80 4.96 18.32 -9.10
CA THR A 80 3.91 17.36 -8.68
C THR A 80 2.51 17.75 -9.14
N THR A 81 2.31 18.96 -9.68
CA THR A 81 1.02 19.43 -10.23
C THR A 81 0.44 18.54 -11.34
N ARG A 82 1.28 17.74 -12.00
CA ARG A 82 0.90 16.80 -13.06
C ARG A 82 0.70 15.37 -12.55
N ALA A 83 0.72 15.15 -11.24
CA ALA A 83 0.49 13.82 -10.69
C ALA A 83 -0.93 13.35 -11.05
N ARG A 84 -0.99 12.13 -11.59
CA ARG A 84 -2.25 11.46 -11.96
C ARG A 84 -2.63 10.35 -10.99
N HIS A 85 -1.69 9.96 -10.12
CA HIS A 85 -1.89 8.87 -9.18
C HIS A 85 -1.50 9.30 -7.78
N ALA A 86 -2.14 8.71 -6.78
CA ALA A 86 -1.82 8.84 -5.38
C ALA A 86 -1.72 7.46 -4.74
N PHE A 87 -0.88 7.35 -3.71
CA PHE A 87 -0.63 6.11 -3.00
C PHE A 87 -0.61 6.34 -1.50
N TYR A 88 -1.53 5.69 -0.78
CA TYR A 88 -1.48 5.60 0.67
C TYR A 88 -0.56 4.43 1.04
N GLY A 89 0.63 4.76 1.51
CA GLY A 89 1.67 3.80 1.85
C GLY A 89 1.64 3.32 3.30
N ASP A 90 2.70 2.61 3.68
CA ASP A 90 2.84 1.87 4.93
C ASP A 90 1.84 0.70 5.08
N ALA A 91 1.82 0.02 6.23
CA ALA A 91 1.41 -1.38 6.27
C ALA A 91 -0.07 -1.62 5.95
N ASP A 92 -0.95 -0.74 6.42
CA ASP A 92 -2.39 -1.02 6.38
C ASP A 92 -3.28 0.24 6.45
N PRO A 93 -3.23 1.15 5.46
CA PRO A 93 -4.16 2.27 5.32
C PRO A 93 -5.66 1.93 5.50
N LEU A 94 -6.09 0.70 5.19
CA LEU A 94 -7.49 0.28 5.37
C LEU A 94 -7.93 0.24 6.84
N ILE A 95 -7.01 0.33 7.80
CA ILE A 95 -7.36 0.37 9.22
C ILE A 95 -8.02 1.69 9.64
N LEU A 96 -7.78 2.77 8.87
CA LEU A 96 -8.39 4.07 9.11
C LEU A 96 -9.91 3.92 9.23
N ARG A 97 -10.51 4.71 10.12
CA ARG A 97 -11.97 4.83 10.14
C ARG A 97 -12.42 5.49 8.83
N PRO A 98 -13.56 5.07 8.25
CA PRO A 98 -14.00 5.58 6.96
C PRO A 98 -14.06 7.10 6.90
N GLU A 99 -14.53 7.76 7.97
CA GLU A 99 -14.65 9.22 8.03
C GLU A 99 -13.29 9.90 7.86
N ARG A 100 -12.24 9.36 8.49
CA ARG A 100 -10.86 9.89 8.34
C ARG A 100 -10.30 9.62 6.96
N PHE A 101 -10.56 8.44 6.40
CA PHE A 101 -10.08 8.10 5.05
C PHE A 101 -10.71 9.05 4.04
N VAL A 102 -12.04 9.20 4.07
CA VAL A 102 -12.81 10.10 3.21
C VAL A 102 -12.30 11.53 3.33
N GLU A 103 -12.10 12.03 4.55
CA GLU A 103 -11.63 13.38 4.81
C GLU A 103 -10.24 13.64 4.19
N ILE A 104 -9.30 12.70 4.36
CA ILE A 104 -7.96 12.81 3.75
C ILE A 104 -8.06 12.73 2.22
N THR A 105 -8.90 11.84 1.68
CA THR A 105 -9.06 11.66 0.24
C THR A 105 -9.70 12.88 -0.42
N GLN A 106 -10.70 13.50 0.22
CA GLN A 106 -11.28 14.75 -0.26
C GLN A 106 -10.25 15.88 -0.35
N HIS A 107 -9.40 16.02 0.67
CA HIS A 107 -8.30 16.99 0.65
C HIS A 107 -7.31 16.68 -0.47
N LEU A 108 -6.91 15.41 -0.62
CA LEU A 108 -6.04 14.95 -1.71
C LEU A 108 -6.61 15.32 -3.09
N CYS A 109 -7.89 15.06 -3.34
CA CYS A 109 -8.54 15.38 -4.61
C CYS A 109 -8.64 16.89 -4.85
N ALA A 110 -8.86 17.69 -3.80
CA ALA A 110 -8.86 19.15 -3.91
C ALA A 110 -7.46 19.69 -4.24
N THR A 111 -6.40 19.12 -3.64
CA THR A 111 -5.01 19.52 -3.88
C THR A 111 -4.49 19.05 -5.25
N PHE A 112 -4.93 17.87 -5.71
CA PHE A 112 -4.51 17.26 -6.98
C PHE A 112 -5.75 16.91 -7.84
N PRO A 113 -6.34 17.89 -8.55
CA PRO A 113 -7.62 17.71 -9.26
C PRO A 113 -7.55 16.77 -10.48
N ASN A 114 -6.35 16.42 -10.94
CA ASN A 114 -6.13 15.54 -12.09
C ASN A 114 -5.89 14.07 -11.71
N LEU A 115 -6.19 13.69 -10.46
CA LEU A 115 -6.03 12.31 -10.01
C LEU A 115 -7.01 11.37 -10.72
N GLU A 116 -6.46 10.29 -11.26
CA GLU A 116 -7.18 9.20 -11.93
C GLU A 116 -7.23 7.95 -11.06
N ARG A 117 -6.27 7.79 -10.15
CA ARG A 117 -6.10 6.56 -9.37
C ARG A 117 -5.58 6.85 -7.97
N LEU A 118 -6.28 6.38 -6.95
CA LEU A 118 -5.78 6.30 -5.58
C LEU A 118 -5.65 4.82 -5.20
N THR A 119 -4.45 4.41 -4.83
CA THR A 119 -4.17 3.05 -4.37
C THR A 119 -3.64 3.04 -2.95
N CYS A 120 -3.73 1.90 -2.29
CA CYS A 120 -3.13 1.75 -0.96
C CYS A 120 -2.61 0.35 -0.73
N TYR A 121 -1.69 0.20 0.23
CA TYR A 121 -1.49 -1.11 0.84
C TYR A 121 -2.70 -1.51 1.68
N GLY A 122 -2.89 -2.79 1.92
CA GLY A 122 -3.90 -3.28 2.85
C GLY A 122 -3.64 -4.72 3.29
N ARG A 123 -4.03 -5.03 4.53
CA ARG A 123 -4.07 -6.41 5.00
C ARG A 123 -5.41 -7.05 4.65
N ALA A 124 -5.39 -8.28 4.15
CA ALA A 124 -6.61 -9.07 3.93
C ALA A 124 -7.47 -9.18 5.20
N ALA A 125 -6.85 -9.38 6.37
CA ALA A 125 -7.55 -9.39 7.66
C ALA A 125 -8.32 -8.08 7.92
N THR A 126 -7.73 -6.94 7.57
CA THR A 126 -8.36 -5.62 7.77
C THR A 126 -9.45 -5.37 6.76
N ALA A 127 -9.22 -5.68 5.48
CA ALA A 127 -10.25 -5.64 4.44
C ALA A 127 -11.46 -6.52 4.82
N TRP A 128 -11.22 -7.72 5.36
CA TRP A 128 -12.28 -8.61 5.85
C TRP A 128 -13.09 -7.98 7.00
N VAL A 129 -12.43 -7.45 8.04
CA VAL A 129 -13.11 -6.77 9.16
C VAL A 129 -13.89 -5.55 8.67
N ARG A 130 -13.34 -4.79 7.72
CA ARG A 130 -13.89 -3.54 7.20
C ARG A 130 -14.78 -3.71 5.98
N ARG A 131 -15.12 -4.94 5.56
CA ARG A 131 -15.86 -5.23 4.32
C ARG A 131 -17.12 -4.37 4.10
N LYS A 132 -17.86 -4.06 5.17
CA LYS A 132 -19.07 -3.22 5.12
C LYS A 132 -18.82 -1.74 4.78
N HIS A 133 -17.58 -1.28 4.85
CA HIS A 133 -17.18 0.10 4.57
C HIS A 133 -16.44 0.25 3.25
N LEU A 134 -16.15 -0.85 2.54
CA LEU A 134 -15.32 -0.78 1.33
C LEU A 134 -16.00 0.04 0.23
N SER A 135 -17.33 -0.02 0.10
CA SER A 135 -18.08 0.81 -0.85
C SER A 135 -17.96 2.31 -0.55
N GLU A 136 -17.85 2.68 0.73
CA GLU A 136 -17.63 4.07 1.16
C GLU A 136 -16.23 4.54 0.78
N LEU A 137 -15.21 3.70 0.98
CA LEU A 137 -13.84 4.01 0.56
C LEU A 137 -13.71 4.11 -0.96
N ALA A 138 -14.40 3.23 -1.68
CA ALA A 138 -14.46 3.26 -3.15
C ALA A 138 -15.10 4.56 -3.65
N ALA A 139 -16.25 4.95 -3.07
CA ALA A 139 -16.94 6.19 -3.39
C ALA A 139 -16.09 7.44 -3.08
N ALA A 140 -15.22 7.37 -2.07
CA ALA A 140 -14.26 8.43 -1.77
C ALA A 140 -13.15 8.56 -2.83
N GLY A 141 -12.88 7.49 -3.59
CA GLY A 141 -11.91 7.47 -4.67
C GLY A 141 -10.85 6.36 -4.59
N LEU A 142 -10.91 5.45 -3.61
CA LEU A 142 -10.01 4.30 -3.55
C LEU A 142 -10.29 3.34 -4.71
N THR A 143 -9.31 3.15 -5.59
CA THR A 143 -9.48 2.33 -6.80
C THR A 143 -8.77 0.99 -6.74
N ARG A 144 -7.70 0.84 -5.94
CA ARG A 144 -6.97 -0.43 -5.80
C ARG A 144 -6.35 -0.62 -4.42
N VAL A 145 -6.38 -1.86 -3.93
CA VAL A 145 -5.64 -2.29 -2.74
C VAL A 145 -4.58 -3.33 -3.12
N HIS A 146 -3.35 -3.09 -2.67
CA HIS A 146 -2.24 -4.03 -2.75
C HIS A 146 -2.19 -4.89 -1.48
N VAL A 147 -2.44 -6.20 -1.63
CA VAL A 147 -2.57 -7.16 -0.52
C VAL A 147 -1.50 -8.24 -0.62
N GLY A 148 -0.72 -8.42 0.44
CA GLY A 148 0.22 -9.54 0.55
C GLY A 148 -0.51 -10.84 0.83
N LEU A 149 -0.60 -11.69 -0.20
CA LEU A 149 -1.15 -13.04 -0.14
C LEU A 149 -0.16 -13.98 0.53
N GLU A 150 1.08 -13.92 0.07
CA GLU A 150 2.24 -14.72 0.51
C GLU A 150 2.10 -16.24 0.31
N SER A 151 1.04 -16.87 0.79
CA SER A 151 0.75 -18.29 0.59
C SER A 151 -0.75 -18.57 0.65
N GLY A 152 -1.19 -19.63 -0.02
CA GLY A 152 -2.53 -20.18 0.08
C GLY A 152 -2.67 -21.30 1.10
N ASP A 153 -1.58 -21.77 1.71
CA ASP A 153 -1.59 -22.83 2.72
C ASP A 153 -1.74 -22.25 4.13
N ASP A 154 -2.82 -22.62 4.82
CA ASP A 154 -3.10 -22.15 6.17
C ASP A 154 -2.03 -22.56 7.19
N LYS A 155 -1.36 -23.71 7.00
CA LYS A 155 -0.27 -24.13 7.89
C LYS A 155 0.92 -23.18 7.74
N LEU A 156 1.28 -22.82 6.52
CA LEU A 156 2.36 -21.89 6.24
C LEU A 156 2.03 -20.46 6.68
N LEU A 157 0.79 -19.99 6.47
CA LEU A 157 0.30 -18.71 6.97
C LEU A 157 0.35 -18.63 8.51
N ALA A 158 0.00 -19.71 9.19
CA ALA A 158 0.08 -19.83 10.64
C ALA A 158 1.53 -19.91 11.12
N PHE A 159 2.38 -20.68 10.43
CA PHE A 159 3.81 -20.75 10.72
C PHE A 159 4.44 -19.36 10.64
N HIS A 160 4.10 -18.56 9.62
CA HIS A 160 4.63 -17.20 9.49
C HIS A 160 3.91 -16.15 10.33
N ASP A 161 2.93 -16.54 11.15
CA ASP A 161 2.08 -15.66 11.95
C ASP A 161 1.54 -14.47 11.12
N LYS A 162 0.95 -14.75 9.94
CA LYS A 162 0.41 -13.70 9.06
C LYS A 162 -0.86 -13.06 9.63
N GLY A 163 -1.58 -13.80 10.48
CA GLY A 163 -2.82 -13.35 11.12
C GLY A 163 -4.05 -13.41 10.22
N VAL A 164 -4.06 -14.34 9.26
CA VAL A 164 -5.13 -14.51 8.26
C VAL A 164 -5.13 -15.96 7.77
N THR A 165 -6.26 -16.43 7.27
CA THR A 165 -6.43 -17.73 6.62
C THR A 165 -6.71 -17.55 5.14
N GLN A 166 -6.54 -18.61 4.35
CA GLN A 166 -6.92 -18.69 2.95
C GLN A 166 -8.38 -18.27 2.74
N ALA A 167 -9.31 -18.79 3.55
CA ALA A 167 -10.72 -18.43 3.47
C ALA A 167 -10.94 -16.92 3.67
N ARG A 168 -10.27 -16.30 4.65
CA ARG A 168 -10.35 -14.85 4.86
C ARG A 168 -9.72 -14.03 3.74
N HIS A 169 -8.67 -14.53 3.10
CA HIS A 169 -8.13 -13.92 1.88
C HIS A 169 -9.18 -13.88 0.77
N ILE A 170 -9.85 -15.00 0.51
CA ILE A 170 -10.88 -15.12 -0.52
C ILE A 170 -12.05 -14.18 -0.20
N GLU A 171 -12.56 -14.19 1.03
CA GLU A 171 -13.68 -13.33 1.44
C GLU A 171 -13.33 -11.84 1.37
N ALA A 172 -12.13 -11.45 1.82
CA ALA A 172 -11.66 -10.07 1.71
C ALA A 172 -11.53 -9.63 0.25
N GLY A 173 -10.98 -10.49 -0.61
CA GLY A 173 -10.80 -10.19 -2.02
C GLY A 173 -12.12 -10.04 -2.76
N ARG A 174 -13.10 -10.91 -2.47
CA ARG A 174 -14.48 -10.78 -2.99
C ARG A 174 -15.12 -9.47 -2.57
N ALA A 175 -15.04 -9.12 -1.29
CA ALA A 175 -15.61 -7.89 -0.77
C ALA A 175 -15.00 -6.62 -1.40
N LEU A 176 -13.68 -6.61 -1.65
CA LEU A 176 -13.02 -5.51 -2.37
C LEU A 176 -13.55 -5.38 -3.80
N ARG A 177 -13.66 -6.49 -4.52
CA ARG A 177 -14.18 -6.50 -5.89
C ARG A 177 -15.64 -6.10 -5.97
N GLU A 178 -16.48 -6.58 -5.06
CA GLU A 178 -17.90 -6.20 -4.96
C GLU A 178 -18.06 -4.70 -4.70
N ALA A 179 -17.14 -4.09 -3.95
CA ALA A 179 -17.10 -2.64 -3.74
C ALA A 179 -16.56 -1.84 -4.94
N GLY A 180 -16.18 -2.49 -6.05
CA GLY A 180 -15.57 -1.84 -7.21
C GLY A 180 -14.10 -1.48 -7.01
N ILE A 181 -13.45 -2.03 -5.98
CA ILE A 181 -12.03 -1.81 -5.70
C ILE A 181 -11.22 -2.93 -6.31
N GLU A 182 -10.22 -2.57 -7.10
CA GLU A 182 -9.31 -3.53 -7.69
C GLU A 182 -8.41 -4.15 -6.61
N LEU A 183 -8.15 -5.45 -6.75
CA LEU A 183 -7.25 -6.18 -5.90
C LEU A 183 -5.95 -6.50 -6.66
N SER A 184 -4.81 -6.20 -6.04
CA SER A 184 -3.50 -6.56 -6.54
C SER A 184 -2.77 -7.36 -5.48
N HIS A 185 -2.43 -8.61 -5.80
CA HIS A 185 -1.70 -9.48 -4.89
C HIS A 185 -0.20 -9.45 -5.13
N TYR A 186 0.56 -9.74 -4.08
CA TYR A 186 1.94 -10.19 -4.21
C TYR A 186 2.12 -11.49 -3.43
N VAL A 187 2.95 -12.36 -3.98
CA VAL A 187 3.26 -13.70 -3.44
C VAL A 187 4.76 -13.77 -3.23
N LEU A 188 5.17 -14.01 -1.99
CA LEU A 188 6.55 -14.30 -1.65
C LEU A 188 6.81 -15.79 -1.78
N LEU A 189 7.54 -16.18 -2.83
CA LEU A 189 7.92 -17.57 -3.06
C LEU A 189 9.09 -17.96 -2.14
N GLY A 190 9.10 -19.23 -1.72
CA GLY A 190 10.15 -19.83 -0.90
C GLY A 190 9.95 -19.68 0.61
N MET A 191 8.78 -19.22 1.06
CA MET A 191 8.48 -19.15 2.49
C MET A 191 8.32 -20.53 3.13
N GLY A 192 7.98 -21.55 2.34
CA GLY A 192 7.96 -22.96 2.74
C GLY A 192 9.34 -23.61 2.90
N GLY A 193 10.41 -22.93 2.50
CA GLY A 193 11.77 -23.47 2.56
C GLY A 193 11.92 -24.73 1.68
N ALA A 194 12.44 -25.81 2.26
CA ALA A 194 12.63 -27.09 1.55
C ALA A 194 11.37 -27.96 1.49
N ASP A 195 10.26 -27.54 2.12
CA ASP A 195 9.00 -28.26 2.05
C ASP A 195 8.33 -28.03 0.70
N ARG A 196 8.36 -29.07 -0.14
CA ARG A 196 7.80 -29.04 -1.50
C ARG A 196 6.31 -28.74 -1.50
N GLU A 197 5.53 -29.29 -0.57
CA GLU A 197 4.08 -29.08 -0.54
C GLU A 197 3.75 -27.64 -0.14
N ALA A 198 4.51 -27.07 0.80
CA ALA A 198 4.37 -25.66 1.18
C ALA A 198 4.69 -24.71 0.01
N VAL A 199 5.76 -24.99 -0.75
CA VAL A 199 6.12 -24.22 -1.95
C VAL A 199 5.08 -24.39 -3.06
N LEU A 200 4.55 -25.60 -3.26
CA LEU A 200 3.44 -25.82 -4.20
C LEU A 200 2.20 -25.04 -3.78
N GLY A 201 1.89 -24.96 -2.48
CA GLY A 201 0.79 -24.14 -1.96
C GLY A 201 0.93 -22.64 -2.24
N GLU A 202 2.16 -22.10 -2.29
CA GLU A 202 2.42 -20.71 -2.72
C GLU A 202 2.15 -20.53 -4.22
N ILE A 203 2.57 -21.51 -5.04
CA ILE A 203 2.35 -21.51 -6.49
C ILE A 203 0.87 -21.65 -6.80
N ASP A 204 0.17 -22.58 -6.15
CA ASP A 204 -1.26 -22.81 -6.33
C ASP A 204 -2.07 -21.57 -5.93
N ALA A 205 -1.67 -20.87 -4.88
CA ALA A 205 -2.28 -19.61 -4.49
C ALA A 205 -2.16 -18.56 -5.60
N PHE A 206 -0.99 -18.47 -6.24
CA PHE A 206 -0.79 -17.59 -7.40
C PHE A 206 -1.60 -18.06 -8.62
N LEU A 207 -1.62 -19.36 -8.92
CA LEU A 207 -2.34 -19.93 -10.06
C LEU A 207 -3.87 -19.82 -9.90
N ALA A 208 -4.38 -19.83 -8.68
CA ALA A 208 -5.79 -19.64 -8.37
C ALA A 208 -6.28 -18.20 -8.53
N LEU A 209 -5.38 -17.21 -8.68
CA LEU A 209 -5.77 -15.84 -8.97
C LEU A 209 -6.42 -15.74 -10.37
N PRO A 210 -7.39 -14.85 -10.59
CA PRO A 210 -7.86 -14.52 -11.93
C PRO A 210 -6.70 -14.06 -12.83
N ASP A 211 -6.71 -14.39 -14.12
CA ASP A 211 -5.60 -14.06 -15.03
C ASP A 211 -5.32 -12.56 -15.13
N ALA A 212 -6.36 -11.73 -15.03
CA ALA A 212 -6.24 -10.27 -14.96
C ALA A 212 -5.45 -9.77 -13.73
N GLU A 213 -5.40 -10.54 -12.64
CA GLU A 213 -4.58 -10.24 -11.46
C GLU A 213 -3.14 -10.73 -11.66
N LYS A 214 -2.94 -11.92 -12.26
CA LYS A 214 -1.60 -12.47 -12.55
C LYS A 214 -0.77 -11.55 -13.46
N GLU A 215 -1.39 -10.99 -14.50
CA GLU A 215 -0.75 -10.03 -15.41
C GLU A 215 -0.29 -8.75 -14.70
N ARG A 216 -0.94 -8.38 -13.60
CA ARG A 216 -0.64 -7.16 -12.83
C ARG A 216 0.43 -7.38 -11.76
N VAL A 217 0.58 -8.61 -11.25
CA VAL A 217 1.71 -9.01 -10.38
C VAL A 217 3.03 -8.95 -11.17
N TYR A 218 2.99 -9.34 -12.44
CA TYR A 218 4.17 -9.45 -13.32
C TYR A 218 4.24 -8.38 -14.40
N ALA A 219 3.47 -7.29 -14.31
CA ALA A 219 3.43 -6.27 -15.37
C ALA A 219 4.84 -5.75 -15.68
N LYS A 220 5.47 -6.37 -16.69
CA LYS A 220 6.58 -5.82 -17.44
C LYS A 220 6.07 -4.47 -17.93
N PRO A 221 6.83 -3.37 -17.81
CA PRO A 221 6.40 -2.10 -18.35
C PRO A 221 6.05 -2.33 -19.82
N SER A 222 4.81 -2.04 -20.20
CA SER A 222 4.40 -2.08 -21.60
C SER A 222 5.21 -1.01 -22.33
N GLY A 223 6.23 -1.42 -23.10
CA GLY A 223 6.99 -0.55 -23.99
C GLY A 223 8.30 0.01 -23.43
N ILE A 224 9.29 -0.85 -23.17
CA ILE A 224 10.70 -0.52 -23.42
C ILE A 224 11.13 -1.35 -24.63
#